data_AF-A0A4S4LVX7-F1
#
_entry.id   AF-A0A4S4LVX7-F1
#
_cell.length_a   1.000
_cell.length_b   1.000
_cell.length_c   1.000
_cell.angle_alpha   90.00
_cell.angle_beta   90.00
_cell.angle_gamma   90.00
#
_symmetry.space_group_name_H-M   'P 1'
#
loop_
_entity.id
_entity.type
_entity.pdbx_description
1 polymer ?
#
loop_
_entity_poly.entity_id
_entity_poly.type
_entity_poly.pdbx_seq_one_letter_code
_entity_poly.pdbx_strand_id
1 'polypeptide(L)'
;MLPISSSNVVQGEQPVPSHGVSHAPSASHCRTARATVPTQVDGLVREPVYPESAHGPAAPLVAREDIEPKHLMILMLDELEVPINKTKVPPPPMVSFASDVDRIPVEWCKSRLLMINGIGIPIKDWVKLYQKKYKLQQNAWQRIKNQWGRWGFIAKEFERLGSNDAFWEKFSNEDGTRMNYEKILNVLKAEREAHAIKHAADARRFFGNDLTRADTDRAFYFRNGKGWQVTKSDSGIVSKWLELLEENEDIAARWKDMQDEEGQPAEEDGAEPMDVGPDGSE
;
A
#
# COMPACT_ATOMS: atom_id res chain seq x y z
N MET A 1 -33.51 50.61 29.33
CA MET A 1 -34.72 50.42 28.50
C MET A 1 -34.47 51.08 27.15
N LEU A 2 -34.74 50.33 26.08
CA LEU A 2 -34.70 50.68 24.64
C LEU A 2 -33.33 50.91 23.96
N PRO A 3 -33.25 50.60 22.63
CA PRO A 3 -32.05 50.13 21.95
C PRO A 3 -31.45 51.17 20.99
N ILE A 4 -30.22 50.93 20.52
CA ILE A 4 -29.60 51.70 19.44
C ILE A 4 -29.34 50.78 18.24
N SER A 5 -29.88 51.21 17.11
CA SER A 5 -29.75 50.64 15.77
C SER A 5 -28.32 50.66 15.21
N SER A 6 -28.06 49.62 14.41
CA SER A 6 -27.46 49.60 13.07
C SER A 6 -26.25 50.48 12.74
N SER A 7 -25.17 49.82 12.29
CA SER A 7 -24.56 50.14 10.99
C SER A 7 -23.83 48.94 10.39
N ASN A 8 -24.15 48.70 9.11
CA ASN A 8 -23.58 47.72 8.20
C ASN A 8 -22.14 48.08 7.81
N VAL A 9 -21.28 47.07 7.65
CA VAL A 9 -20.15 47.13 6.70
C VAL A 9 -20.10 45.81 5.92
N VAL A 10 -20.51 45.95 4.66
CA VAL A 10 -19.98 45.42 3.39
C VAL A 10 -19.16 44.12 3.40
N GLN A 11 -19.68 43.22 2.55
CA GLN A 11 -19.11 42.02 1.95
C GLN A 11 -17.64 42.13 1.52
N GLY A 12 -16.88 41.09 1.87
CA GLY A 12 -15.73 40.63 1.08
C GLY A 12 -15.96 39.16 0.75
N GLU A 13 -16.28 38.88 -0.51
CA GLU A 13 -16.34 37.53 -1.07
C GLU A 13 -14.98 36.85 -0.90
N GLN A 14 -14.99 35.65 -0.30
CA GLN A 14 -13.86 34.73 -0.36
C GLN A 14 -14.27 33.50 -1.18
N PRO A 15 -13.40 33.03 -2.09
CA PRO A 15 -13.71 31.94 -3.00
C PRO A 15 -13.80 30.62 -2.24
N VAL A 16 -14.83 29.86 -2.59
CA VAL A 16 -15.00 28.45 -2.23
C VAL A 16 -13.86 27.64 -2.85
N PRO A 17 -13.03 26.91 -2.07
CA PRO A 17 -12.19 25.88 -2.65
C PRO A 17 -13.08 24.67 -2.96
N SER A 18 -13.28 24.50 -4.25
CA SER A 18 -13.80 23.33 -4.94
C SER A 18 -13.20 22.03 -4.42
N HIS A 19 -14.08 21.04 -4.26
CA HIS A 19 -13.82 19.66 -3.93
C HIS A 19 -12.53 19.09 -4.56
N GLY A 20 -11.52 18.87 -3.70
CA GLY A 20 -10.34 18.08 -4.03
C GLY A 20 -10.74 16.62 -4.17
N VAL A 21 -10.51 16.09 -5.36
CA VAL A 21 -10.79 14.75 -5.83
C VAL A 21 -10.11 13.73 -4.91
N SER A 22 -10.90 12.75 -4.44
CA SER A 22 -10.37 11.56 -3.78
C SER A 22 -9.61 10.74 -4.82
N HIS A 23 -8.31 10.99 -4.98
CA HIS A 23 -7.45 10.13 -5.78
C HIS A 23 -7.36 8.74 -5.13
N ALA A 24 -7.73 7.74 -5.91
CA ALA A 24 -7.58 6.34 -5.56
C ALA A 24 -6.09 5.98 -5.46
N PRO A 25 -5.67 5.12 -4.52
CA PRO A 25 -4.31 4.61 -4.50
C PRO A 25 -4.02 3.87 -5.81
N SER A 26 -2.83 4.16 -6.35
CA SER A 26 -2.21 3.55 -7.53
C SER A 26 -2.59 2.07 -7.69
N ALA A 27 -3.10 1.73 -8.88
CA ALA A 27 -3.50 0.38 -9.23
C ALA A 27 -2.27 -0.54 -9.10
N SER A 28 -2.24 -1.34 -8.02
CA SER A 28 -1.31 -2.46 -7.87
C SER A 28 -1.68 -3.47 -8.95
N HIS A 29 -1.06 -3.33 -10.11
CA HIS A 29 -1.20 -4.29 -11.20
C HIS A 29 -0.61 -5.60 -10.69
N CYS A 30 -1.47 -6.59 -10.46
CA CYS A 30 -1.07 -7.97 -10.24
C CYS A 30 -0.28 -8.44 -11.46
N ARG A 31 1.05 -8.22 -11.46
CA ARG A 31 1.93 -8.74 -12.50
C ARG A 31 1.90 -10.26 -12.34
N THR A 32 1.15 -10.91 -13.22
CA THR A 32 1.26 -12.36 -13.35
C THR A 32 2.67 -12.62 -13.88
N ALA A 33 3.55 -13.15 -13.04
CA ALA A 33 4.87 -13.57 -13.46
C ALA A 33 4.69 -14.56 -14.62
N ARG A 34 5.16 -14.16 -15.81
CA ARG A 34 5.19 -15.04 -16.98
C ARG A 34 6.29 -16.06 -16.68
N ALA A 35 5.93 -17.31 -16.43
CA ALA A 35 6.91 -18.37 -16.27
C ALA A 35 7.70 -18.51 -17.57
N THR A 36 8.95 -18.06 -17.57
CA THR A 36 9.89 -18.30 -18.65
C THR A 36 10.34 -19.76 -18.53
N VAL A 37 9.70 -20.64 -19.29
CA VAL A 37 10.11 -22.04 -19.41
C VAL A 37 11.45 -22.07 -20.15
N PRO A 38 12.52 -22.68 -19.59
CA PRO A 38 13.75 -22.88 -20.32
C PRO A 38 13.53 -23.99 -21.37
N THR A 39 13.70 -23.62 -22.62
CA THR A 39 13.74 -24.52 -23.77
C THR A 39 15.00 -25.39 -23.72
N GLN A 40 14.84 -26.71 -23.62
CA GLN A 40 15.87 -27.64 -24.11
C GLN A 40 15.28 -28.99 -24.59
N VAL A 41 15.41 -29.16 -25.91
CA VAL A 41 15.67 -30.37 -26.74
C VAL A 41 14.77 -31.61 -26.72
N ASP A 42 14.14 -31.79 -27.89
CA ASP A 42 13.95 -33.01 -28.69
C ASP A 42 13.50 -34.31 -28.02
N GLY A 43 12.20 -34.59 -28.18
CA GLY A 43 11.62 -35.92 -28.08
C GLY A 43 10.21 -35.89 -28.66
N LEU A 44 10.04 -36.48 -29.85
CA LEU A 44 8.76 -36.65 -30.56
C LEU A 44 7.72 -37.34 -29.67
N VAL A 45 6.95 -36.56 -28.92
CA VAL A 45 5.71 -36.99 -28.26
C VAL A 45 4.57 -36.26 -28.95
N ARG A 46 3.69 -37.05 -29.56
CA ARG A 46 2.50 -36.62 -30.28
C ARG A 46 1.59 -35.83 -29.33
N GLU A 47 1.52 -34.51 -29.51
CA GLU A 47 0.63 -33.66 -28.71
C GLU A 47 -0.84 -34.04 -28.92
N PRO A 48 -1.63 -34.16 -27.84
CA PRO A 48 -3.08 -34.17 -27.95
C PRO A 48 -3.55 -32.77 -28.35
N VAL A 49 -4.20 -32.69 -29.51
CA VAL A 49 -4.93 -31.51 -29.97
C VAL A 49 -6.02 -31.21 -28.95
N TYR A 50 -5.77 -30.26 -28.05
CA TYR A 50 -6.82 -29.66 -27.24
C TYR A 50 -7.53 -28.61 -28.09
N PRO A 51 -8.86 -28.64 -28.20
CA PRO A 51 -9.59 -27.56 -28.84
C PRO A 51 -9.32 -26.28 -28.06
N GLU A 52 -8.78 -25.31 -28.78
CA GLU A 52 -8.56 -23.92 -28.38
C GLU A 52 -9.87 -23.36 -27.82
N SER A 53 -10.03 -23.49 -26.49
CA SER A 53 -11.19 -22.96 -25.78
C SER A 53 -11.07 -21.44 -25.80
N ALA A 54 -11.94 -20.84 -26.59
CA ALA A 54 -12.25 -19.42 -26.59
C ALA A 54 -12.57 -18.95 -25.16
N HIS A 55 -11.55 -18.54 -24.41
CA HIS A 55 -11.69 -17.79 -23.17
C HIS A 55 -11.88 -16.31 -23.52
N GLY A 56 -13.04 -16.00 -24.10
CA GLY A 56 -13.64 -14.69 -23.89
C GLY A 56 -14.00 -14.53 -22.41
N PRO A 57 -13.99 -13.30 -21.85
CA PRO A 57 -14.46 -13.08 -20.49
C PRO A 57 -15.91 -13.55 -20.39
N ALA A 58 -16.13 -14.56 -19.54
CA ALA A 58 -17.48 -15.05 -19.25
C ALA A 58 -18.34 -13.86 -18.81
N ALA A 59 -19.39 -13.58 -19.58
CA ALA A 59 -20.31 -12.49 -19.30
C ALA A 59 -20.85 -12.61 -17.86
N PRO A 60 -21.09 -11.49 -17.16
CA PRO A 60 -21.73 -11.51 -15.84
C PRO A 60 -23.06 -12.29 -15.94
N LEU A 61 -23.21 -13.35 -15.15
CA LEU A 61 -24.40 -14.23 -15.20
C LEU A 61 -25.70 -13.53 -14.77
N VAL A 62 -25.63 -12.29 -14.29
CA VAL A 62 -26.79 -11.47 -13.93
C VAL A 62 -26.63 -10.13 -14.63
N ALA A 63 -27.59 -9.79 -15.49
CA ALA A 63 -27.60 -8.52 -16.17
C ALA A 63 -27.90 -7.39 -15.17
N ARG A 64 -27.37 -6.19 -15.40
CA ARG A 64 -27.54 -5.05 -14.49
C ARG A 64 -29.02 -4.71 -14.30
N GLU A 65 -29.81 -4.93 -15.34
CA GLU A 65 -31.23 -4.63 -15.45
C GLU A 65 -32.08 -5.56 -14.57
N ASP A 66 -31.57 -6.74 -14.23
CA ASP A 66 -32.26 -7.74 -13.41
C ASP A 66 -32.16 -7.47 -11.90
N ILE A 67 -31.37 -6.48 -11.49
CA ILE A 67 -31.16 -6.13 -10.07
C ILE A 67 -31.93 -4.85 -9.75
N GLU A 68 -32.85 -4.93 -8.78
CA GLU A 68 -33.57 -3.74 -8.29
C GLU A 68 -32.59 -2.61 -7.92
N PRO A 69 -32.80 -1.36 -8.38
CA PRO A 69 -31.84 -0.27 -8.19
C PRO A 69 -31.41 -0.02 -6.74
N LYS A 70 -32.31 -0.20 -5.77
CA LYS A 70 -32.00 -0.08 -4.33
C LYS A 70 -31.02 -1.15 -3.83
N HIS A 71 -30.97 -2.29 -4.49
CA HIS A 71 -30.09 -3.42 -4.18
C HIS A 71 -28.87 -3.52 -5.09
N LEU A 72 -28.77 -2.69 -6.13
CA LEU A 72 -27.62 -2.66 -7.04
C LEU A 72 -26.40 -1.99 -6.39
N MET A 73 -25.24 -2.63 -6.55
CA MET A 73 -23.91 -2.08 -6.29
C MET A 73 -23.03 -2.40 -7.49
N ILE A 74 -22.28 -1.42 -7.99
CA ILE A 74 -21.23 -1.68 -8.98
C ILE A 74 -19.91 -1.87 -8.24
N LEU A 75 -19.27 -3.02 -8.43
CA LEU A 75 -17.95 -3.31 -7.92
C LEU A 75 -16.94 -3.23 -9.05
N MET A 76 -15.96 -2.33 -8.91
CA MET A 76 -14.80 -2.27 -9.80
C MET A 76 -13.80 -3.35 -9.42
N LEU A 77 -13.67 -4.38 -10.24
CA LEU A 77 -12.63 -5.41 -10.14
C LEU A 77 -11.59 -5.14 -11.23
N ASP A 78 -10.44 -4.60 -10.82
CA ASP A 78 -9.47 -4.01 -11.75
C ASP A 78 -10.18 -2.97 -12.66
N GLU A 79 -10.34 -3.26 -13.95
CA GLU A 79 -11.04 -2.39 -14.92
C GLU A 79 -12.46 -2.87 -15.27
N LEU A 80 -12.93 -3.94 -14.63
CA LEU A 80 -14.24 -4.54 -14.90
C LEU A 80 -15.31 -4.04 -13.92
N GLU A 81 -16.38 -3.48 -14.46
CA GLU A 81 -17.61 -3.19 -13.72
C GLU A 81 -18.42 -4.46 -13.49
N VAL A 82 -18.57 -4.87 -12.23
CA VAL A 82 -19.37 -6.04 -11.85
C VAL A 82 -20.64 -5.61 -11.11
N PRO A 83 -21.83 -5.80 -11.69
CA PRO A 83 -23.09 -5.54 -10.98
C PRO A 83 -23.34 -6.61 -9.92
N ILE A 84 -23.52 -6.16 -8.67
CA ILE A 84 -23.74 -7.01 -7.49
C ILE A 84 -25.08 -6.65 -6.84
N ASN A 85 -25.85 -7.69 -6.51
CA ASN A 85 -27.02 -7.55 -5.67
C ASN A 85 -26.60 -7.60 -4.19
N LYS A 86 -26.71 -6.46 -3.50
CA LYS A 86 -26.33 -6.29 -2.08
C LYS A 86 -26.97 -7.31 -1.15
N THR A 87 -28.18 -7.76 -1.46
CA THR A 87 -28.93 -8.71 -0.62
C THR A 87 -28.45 -10.16 -0.78
N LYS A 88 -27.66 -10.45 -1.81
CA LYS A 88 -27.17 -11.79 -2.14
C LYS A 88 -25.68 -11.98 -1.85
N VAL A 89 -25.02 -10.99 -1.25
CA VAL A 89 -23.61 -11.09 -0.88
C VAL A 89 -23.46 -12.11 0.26
N PRO A 90 -22.75 -13.23 0.05
CA PRO A 90 -22.59 -14.25 1.08
C PRO A 90 -21.66 -13.75 2.20
N PRO A 91 -21.70 -14.38 3.39
CA PRO A 91 -20.72 -14.09 4.43
C PRO A 91 -19.29 -14.39 3.95
N PRO A 92 -18.28 -13.71 4.50
CA PRO A 92 -16.89 -13.99 4.16
C PRO A 92 -16.54 -15.46 4.46
N PRO A 93 -15.89 -16.17 3.53
CA PRO A 93 -15.37 -17.51 3.78
C PRO A 93 -14.39 -17.54 4.95
N MET A 94 -14.49 -18.58 5.79
CA MET A 94 -13.53 -18.84 6.87
C MET A 94 -12.37 -19.69 6.33
N VAL A 95 -11.41 -19.03 5.69
CA VAL A 95 -10.23 -19.68 5.10
C VAL A 95 -8.97 -19.37 5.91
N SER A 96 -8.00 -20.27 5.87
CA SER A 96 -6.67 -20.10 6.44
C SER A 96 -5.61 -20.49 5.42
N PHE A 97 -4.51 -19.73 5.38
CA PHE A 97 -3.33 -20.01 4.55
C PHE A 97 -2.09 -20.29 5.40
N ALA A 98 -2.26 -20.57 6.70
CA ALA A 98 -1.14 -20.78 7.60
C ALA A 98 -0.23 -21.96 7.17
N SER A 99 -0.81 -22.97 6.52
CA SER A 99 -0.11 -24.15 6.00
C SER A 99 0.20 -24.09 4.50
N ASP A 100 -0.23 -23.05 3.80
CA ASP A 100 -0.16 -22.93 2.34
C ASP A 100 0.05 -21.45 1.94
N VAL A 101 1.25 -20.96 2.24
CA VAL A 101 1.63 -19.55 2.01
C VAL A 101 1.74 -19.25 0.51
N ASP A 102 2.16 -20.23 -0.29
CA ASP A 102 2.30 -20.12 -1.76
C ASP A 102 0.96 -19.78 -2.45
N ARG A 103 -0.16 -20.19 -1.86
CA ARG A 103 -1.49 -19.92 -2.40
C ARG A 103 -1.96 -18.47 -2.19
N ILE A 104 -1.38 -17.75 -1.21
CA ILE A 104 -1.77 -16.37 -0.89
C ILE A 104 -1.70 -15.43 -2.09
N PRO A 105 -0.57 -15.28 -2.82
CA PRO A 105 -0.49 -14.35 -3.94
C PRO A 105 -1.48 -14.69 -5.06
N VAL A 106 -1.76 -15.98 -5.28
CA VAL A 106 -2.76 -16.42 -6.27
C VAL A 106 -4.15 -15.95 -5.87
N GLU A 107 -4.61 -16.32 -4.67
CA GLU A 107 -5.96 -15.96 -4.17
C GLU A 107 -6.10 -14.45 -3.93
N TRP A 108 -5.00 -13.76 -3.64
CA TRP A 108 -4.97 -12.30 -3.50
C TRP A 108 -5.41 -11.60 -4.78
N CYS A 109 -4.92 -12.07 -5.93
CA CYS A 109 -5.18 -11.48 -7.24
C CYS A 109 -6.35 -12.12 -7.98
N LYS A 110 -6.58 -13.43 -7.82
CA LYS A 110 -7.62 -14.20 -8.48
C LYS A 110 -8.14 -15.26 -7.51
N SER A 111 -9.35 -15.06 -6.98
CA SER A 111 -9.94 -16.00 -6.03
C SER A 111 -11.27 -16.53 -6.50
N ARG A 112 -11.52 -17.81 -6.20
CA ARG A 112 -12.85 -18.43 -6.27
C ARG A 112 -13.43 -18.75 -4.91
N LEU A 113 -12.77 -18.32 -3.82
CA LEU A 113 -13.22 -18.57 -2.46
C LEU A 113 -14.51 -17.81 -2.16
N LEU A 114 -14.66 -16.61 -2.71
CA LEU A 114 -15.87 -15.82 -2.65
C LEU A 114 -16.43 -15.68 -4.07
N MET A 115 -17.60 -16.26 -4.30
CA MET A 115 -18.30 -16.18 -5.59
C MET A 115 -19.56 -15.33 -5.44
N ILE A 116 -19.73 -14.35 -6.33
CA ILE A 116 -20.95 -13.52 -6.42
C ILE A 116 -21.39 -13.55 -7.88
N ASN A 117 -22.62 -13.99 -8.15
CA ASN A 117 -23.15 -14.14 -9.52
C ASN A 117 -22.21 -14.95 -10.44
N GLY A 118 -21.57 -15.99 -9.89
CA GLY A 118 -20.59 -16.82 -10.58
C GLY A 118 -19.25 -16.13 -10.92
N ILE A 119 -19.02 -14.91 -10.44
CA ILE A 119 -17.75 -14.20 -10.55
C ILE A 119 -16.97 -14.40 -9.24
N GLY A 120 -15.72 -14.84 -9.39
CA GLY A 120 -14.79 -14.97 -8.27
C GLY A 120 -14.25 -13.60 -7.85
N ILE A 121 -14.37 -13.26 -6.58
CA ILE A 121 -13.91 -11.99 -6.02
C ILE A 121 -12.53 -12.17 -5.39
N PRO A 122 -11.47 -11.56 -5.94
CA PRO A 122 -10.13 -11.58 -5.36
C PRO A 122 -10.11 -11.12 -3.90
N ILE A 123 -9.23 -11.69 -3.08
CA ILE A 123 -9.16 -11.34 -1.64
C ILE A 123 -8.86 -9.84 -1.45
N LYS A 124 -8.01 -9.24 -2.31
CA LYS A 124 -7.70 -7.80 -2.26
C LYS A 124 -8.97 -6.92 -2.30
N ASP A 125 -10.02 -7.37 -2.99
CA ASP A 125 -11.26 -6.63 -3.20
C ASP A 125 -12.33 -6.89 -2.12
N TRP A 126 -12.11 -7.81 -1.18
CA TRP A 126 -13.06 -8.08 -0.08
C TRP A 126 -13.33 -6.85 0.78
N VAL A 127 -12.36 -5.93 0.87
CA VAL A 127 -12.50 -4.64 1.54
C VAL A 127 -13.60 -3.77 0.93
N LYS A 128 -13.82 -3.87 -0.39
CA LYS A 128 -14.86 -3.14 -1.13
C LYS A 128 -16.26 -3.70 -0.87
N LEU A 129 -16.38 -4.92 -0.33
CA LEU A 129 -17.66 -5.55 -0.02
C LEU A 129 -18.02 -5.40 1.45
N TYR A 130 -17.12 -5.77 2.35
CA TYR A 130 -17.50 -5.98 3.75
C TYR A 130 -17.32 -4.75 4.64
N GLN A 131 -16.59 -3.71 4.19
CA GLN A 131 -16.42 -2.51 4.98
C GLN A 131 -17.77 -1.88 5.37
N LYS A 132 -17.83 -1.35 6.60
CA LYS A 132 -19.05 -0.77 7.21
C LYS A 132 -19.74 0.26 6.30
N LYS A 133 -18.97 1.02 5.51
CA LYS A 133 -19.49 2.05 4.61
C LYS A 133 -20.44 1.50 3.53
N TYR A 134 -20.28 0.24 3.14
CA TYR A 134 -21.13 -0.40 2.13
C TYR A 134 -22.38 -1.07 2.70
N LYS A 135 -22.46 -1.22 4.04
CA LYS A 135 -23.63 -1.76 4.76
C LYS A 135 -24.16 -3.10 4.23
N LEU A 136 -23.33 -3.92 3.59
CA LEU A 136 -23.75 -5.20 2.98
C LEU A 136 -24.00 -6.27 4.05
N GLN A 137 -23.12 -6.35 5.04
CA GLN A 137 -23.27 -7.24 6.18
C GLN A 137 -22.69 -6.61 7.45
N GLN A 138 -23.48 -6.61 8.51
CA GLN A 138 -23.02 -6.12 9.81
C GLN A 138 -21.89 -7.00 10.34
N ASN A 139 -20.85 -6.39 10.90
CA ASN A 139 -19.71 -7.06 11.56
C ASN A 139 -18.87 -8.02 10.70
N ALA A 140 -19.21 -8.25 9.43
CA ALA A 140 -18.44 -9.11 8.52
C ALA A 140 -16.98 -8.66 8.42
N TRP A 141 -16.74 -7.36 8.18
CA TRP A 141 -15.39 -6.82 8.13
C TRP A 141 -14.60 -6.98 9.42
N GLN A 142 -15.24 -6.80 10.58
CA GLN A 142 -14.53 -6.94 11.87
C GLN A 142 -13.97 -8.34 12.08
N ARG A 143 -14.65 -9.37 11.55
CA ARG A 143 -14.22 -10.76 11.63
C ARG A 143 -13.00 -11.06 10.75
N ILE A 144 -12.91 -10.44 9.57
CA ILE A 144 -11.87 -10.77 8.58
C ILE A 144 -10.73 -9.77 8.49
N LYS A 145 -10.90 -8.52 8.93
CA LYS A 145 -9.93 -7.42 8.69
C LYS A 145 -8.50 -7.75 9.12
N ASN A 146 -8.33 -8.45 10.25
CA ASN A 146 -7.02 -8.78 10.79
C ASN A 146 -6.33 -9.82 9.90
N GLN A 147 -7.08 -10.84 9.51
CA GLN A 147 -6.58 -11.91 8.65
C GLN A 147 -6.32 -11.40 7.22
N TRP A 148 -7.25 -10.61 6.68
CA TRP A 148 -7.11 -9.92 5.40
C TRP A 148 -5.85 -9.06 5.36
N GLY A 149 -5.58 -8.28 6.42
CA GLY A 149 -4.36 -7.46 6.50
C GLY A 149 -3.09 -8.30 6.49
N ARG A 150 -3.07 -9.43 7.21
CA ARG A 150 -1.93 -10.37 7.20
C ARG A 150 -1.67 -10.96 5.82
N TRP A 151 -2.72 -11.41 5.12
CA TRP A 151 -2.60 -11.89 3.74
C TRP A 151 -2.08 -10.79 2.81
N GLY A 152 -2.57 -9.56 2.98
CA GLY A 152 -2.11 -8.42 2.20
C GLY A 152 -0.63 -8.09 2.40
N PHE A 153 -0.09 -8.25 3.61
CA PHE A 153 1.35 -8.04 3.82
C PHE A 153 2.20 -9.06 3.08
N ILE A 154 1.80 -10.33 3.13
CA ILE A 154 2.53 -11.40 2.43
C ILE A 154 2.39 -11.25 0.91
N ALA A 155 1.17 -11.02 0.41
CA ALA A 155 0.94 -10.86 -1.03
C ALA A 155 1.72 -9.69 -1.63
N LYS A 156 1.76 -8.54 -0.95
CA LYS A 156 2.56 -7.38 -1.37
C LYS A 156 4.05 -7.68 -1.37
N GLU A 157 4.53 -8.50 -0.45
CA GLU A 157 5.93 -8.89 -0.42
C GLU A 157 6.29 -9.82 -1.58
N PHE A 158 5.41 -10.76 -1.94
CA PHE A 158 5.54 -11.54 -3.17
C PHE A 158 5.60 -10.63 -4.41
N GLU A 159 4.70 -9.64 -4.50
CA GLU A 159 4.71 -8.65 -5.59
C GLU A 159 6.03 -7.86 -5.62
N ARG A 160 6.55 -7.47 -4.46
CA ARG A 160 7.81 -6.70 -4.34
C ARG A 160 9.03 -7.50 -4.79
N LEU A 161 9.10 -8.79 -4.45
CA LEU A 161 10.21 -9.69 -4.79
C LEU A 161 10.08 -10.27 -6.21
N GLY A 162 8.90 -10.20 -6.81
CA GLY A 162 8.65 -10.51 -8.22
C GLY A 162 8.64 -12.00 -8.58
N SER A 163 9.09 -12.89 -7.69
CA SER A 163 9.04 -14.34 -7.89
C SER A 163 8.85 -15.10 -6.58
N ASN A 164 8.38 -16.34 -6.70
CA ASN A 164 8.23 -17.24 -5.54
C ASN A 164 9.60 -17.66 -4.97
N ASP A 165 10.57 -17.91 -5.85
CA ASP A 165 11.91 -18.32 -5.45
C ASP A 165 12.61 -17.21 -4.64
N ALA A 166 12.55 -15.96 -5.10
CA ALA A 166 13.09 -14.82 -4.35
C ALA A 166 12.39 -14.60 -2.99
N PHE A 167 11.08 -14.89 -2.92
CA PHE A 167 10.35 -14.86 -1.66
C PHE A 167 10.88 -15.91 -0.69
N TRP A 168 11.01 -17.16 -1.12
CA TRP A 168 11.50 -18.21 -0.23
C TRP A 168 12.99 -18.14 0.05
N GLU A 169 13.80 -17.55 -0.84
CA GLU A 169 15.20 -17.21 -0.54
C GLU A 169 15.28 -16.25 0.65
N LYS A 170 14.43 -15.22 0.68
CA LYS A 170 14.33 -14.29 1.82
C LYS A 170 13.75 -14.95 3.09
N PHE A 171 12.75 -15.82 2.93
CA PHE A 171 11.99 -16.41 4.04
C PHE A 171 12.28 -17.89 4.27
N SER A 172 13.56 -18.29 4.17
CA SER A 172 14.06 -19.58 4.63
C SER A 172 15.06 -19.38 5.77
N ASN A 173 15.15 -20.34 6.68
CA ASN A 173 16.21 -20.32 7.70
C ASN A 173 17.54 -20.78 7.08
N GLU A 174 18.63 -20.70 7.85
CA GLU A 174 19.99 -21.05 7.41
C GLU A 174 20.13 -22.49 6.89
N ASP A 175 19.27 -23.40 7.36
CA ASP A 175 19.21 -24.80 6.92
C ASP A 175 18.45 -25.00 5.60
N GLY A 176 17.94 -23.92 4.98
CA GLY A 176 17.11 -23.95 3.79
C GLY A 176 15.64 -24.28 4.05
N THR A 177 15.24 -24.50 5.32
CA THR A 177 13.84 -24.77 5.66
C THR A 177 13.02 -23.48 5.59
N ARG A 178 11.91 -23.51 4.85
CA ARG A 178 10.97 -22.38 4.75
C ARG A 178 10.44 -21.96 6.11
N MET A 179 10.38 -20.64 6.36
CA MET A 179 9.75 -20.09 7.55
C MET A 179 8.24 -20.35 7.54
N ASN A 180 7.65 -20.52 8.73
CA ASN A 180 6.21 -20.64 8.85
C ASN A 180 5.50 -19.28 8.75
N TYR A 181 4.18 -19.32 8.59
CA TYR A 181 3.33 -18.15 8.40
C TYR A 181 3.52 -17.06 9.49
N GLU A 182 3.49 -17.44 10.77
CA GLU A 182 3.71 -16.48 11.87
C GLU A 182 5.10 -15.84 11.84
N LYS A 183 6.15 -16.62 11.57
CA LYS A 183 7.53 -16.10 11.47
C LYS A 183 7.65 -15.07 10.35
N ILE A 184 7.12 -15.36 9.17
CA ILE A 184 7.10 -14.42 8.03
C ILE A 184 6.41 -13.11 8.43
N LEU A 185 5.23 -13.19 9.06
CA LEU A 185 4.50 -11.99 9.49
C LEU A 185 5.26 -11.17 10.53
N ASN A 186 6.01 -11.81 11.42
CA ASN A 186 6.83 -11.11 12.41
C ASN A 186 8.01 -10.38 11.77
N VAL A 187 8.70 -11.02 10.82
CA VAL A 187 9.78 -10.38 10.03
C VAL A 187 9.22 -9.16 9.29
N LEU A 188 8.12 -9.34 8.54
CA LEU A 188 7.46 -8.25 7.81
C LEU A 188 6.93 -7.12 8.71
N LYS A 189 6.57 -7.44 9.95
CA LYS A 189 6.18 -6.43 10.93
C LYS A 189 7.41 -5.64 11.40
N ALA A 190 8.49 -6.32 11.77
CA ALA A 190 9.72 -5.69 12.23
C ALA A 190 10.34 -4.79 11.15
N GLU A 191 10.37 -5.24 9.89
CA GLU A 191 10.87 -4.45 8.76
C GLU A 191 10.07 -3.16 8.57
N ARG A 192 8.73 -3.23 8.67
CA ARG A 192 7.87 -2.04 8.57
C ARG A 192 8.00 -1.10 9.75
N GLU A 193 8.23 -1.63 10.95
CA GLU A 193 8.50 -0.81 12.13
C GLU A 193 9.85 -0.10 11.99
N ALA A 194 10.90 -0.80 11.55
CA ALA A 194 12.20 -0.19 11.27
C ALA A 194 12.13 0.88 10.18
N HIS A 195 11.42 0.59 9.08
CA HIS A 195 11.16 1.57 8.02
C HIS A 195 10.36 2.77 8.55
N ALA A 196 9.36 2.54 9.38
CA ALA A 196 8.56 3.60 9.98
C ALA A 196 9.43 4.51 10.88
N ILE A 197 10.29 3.91 11.71
CA ILE A 197 11.21 4.63 12.60
C ILE A 197 12.16 5.51 11.78
N LYS A 198 12.80 4.94 10.75
CA LYS A 198 13.75 5.66 9.90
C LYS A 198 13.09 6.89 9.25
N HIS A 199 12.03 6.68 8.48
CA HIS A 199 11.39 7.78 7.75
C HIS A 199 10.71 8.80 8.68
N ALA A 200 10.25 8.39 9.87
CA ALA A 200 9.73 9.34 10.85
C ALA A 200 10.86 10.17 11.48
N ALA A 201 12.05 9.60 11.67
CA ALA A 201 13.23 10.35 12.08
C ALA A 201 13.67 11.33 10.98
N ASP A 202 13.68 10.90 9.71
CA ASP A 202 13.98 11.74 8.55
C ASP A 202 13.05 12.95 8.47
N ALA A 203 11.73 12.72 8.56
CA ALA A 203 10.73 13.79 8.56
C ALA A 203 10.95 14.77 9.71
N ARG A 204 11.19 14.26 10.94
CA ARG A 204 11.48 15.12 12.10
C ARG A 204 12.74 15.93 11.88
N ARG A 205 13.82 15.30 11.41
CA ARG A 205 15.10 15.97 11.11
C ARG A 205 14.91 17.09 10.10
N PHE A 206 14.24 16.82 8.99
CA PHE A 206 14.00 17.81 7.94
C PHE A 206 13.28 19.06 8.45
N PHE A 207 12.31 18.88 9.36
CA PHE A 207 11.57 19.99 9.99
C PHE A 207 12.16 20.44 11.34
N GLY A 208 13.43 20.15 11.62
CA GLY A 208 14.10 20.64 12.84
C GLY A 208 13.48 20.13 14.15
N ASN A 209 13.01 18.88 14.14
CA ASN A 209 12.26 18.18 15.20
C ASN A 209 10.90 18.79 15.56
N ASP A 210 10.35 19.69 14.73
CA ASP A 210 9.05 20.31 14.94
C ASP A 210 8.12 20.13 13.72
N LEU A 211 7.22 19.15 13.81
CA LEU A 211 6.20 18.87 12.78
C LEU A 211 4.99 19.82 12.84
N THR A 212 5.03 20.86 13.68
CA THR A 212 3.96 21.88 13.82
C THR A 212 4.27 23.18 13.08
N ARG A 213 5.47 23.29 12.50
CA ARG A 213 5.93 24.50 11.81
C ARG A 213 5.01 24.88 10.65
N ALA A 214 4.93 26.19 10.38
CA ALA A 214 4.09 26.74 9.33
C ALA A 214 4.48 26.25 7.92
N ASP A 215 5.77 25.96 7.71
CA ASP A 215 6.31 25.41 6.45
C ASP A 215 5.93 23.94 6.20
N THR A 216 5.30 23.26 7.17
CA THR A 216 4.69 21.94 6.95
C THR A 216 3.33 22.00 6.25
N ASP A 217 2.74 23.20 6.10
CA ASP A 217 1.35 23.43 5.65
C ASP A 217 0.33 22.47 6.26
N ARG A 218 0.52 22.16 7.55
CA ARG A 218 -0.29 21.20 8.31
C ARG A 218 -0.33 19.78 7.73
N ALA A 219 0.63 19.37 6.90
CA ALA A 219 0.71 18.03 6.30
C ALA A 219 0.60 16.89 7.34
N PHE A 220 1.17 17.10 8.53
CA PHE A 220 1.16 16.13 9.62
C PHE A 220 -0.08 16.19 10.53
N TYR A 221 -1.03 17.09 10.24
CA TYR A 221 -2.24 17.24 11.04
C TYR A 221 -3.36 16.34 10.52
N PHE A 222 -4.18 15.86 11.44
CA PHE A 222 -5.43 15.17 11.14
C PHE A 222 -6.56 15.76 11.98
N ARG A 223 -7.78 15.70 11.44
CA ARG A 223 -8.98 16.14 12.15
C ARG A 223 -9.59 14.97 12.92
N ASN A 224 -9.84 15.17 14.20
CA ASN A 224 -10.62 14.26 15.03
C ASN A 224 -11.83 14.98 15.64
N GLY A 225 -12.63 14.28 16.44
CA GLY A 225 -13.83 14.85 17.07
C GLY A 225 -13.58 16.04 18.00
N LYS A 226 -12.32 16.29 18.39
CA LYS A 226 -11.89 17.40 19.27
C LYS A 226 -11.17 18.52 18.51
N GLY A 227 -11.01 18.42 17.19
CA GLY A 227 -10.32 19.42 16.37
C GLY A 227 -9.12 18.86 15.60
N TRP A 228 -8.20 19.75 15.24
CA TRP A 228 -6.97 19.38 14.54
C TRP A 228 -5.90 18.92 15.54
N GLN A 229 -5.21 17.82 15.23
CA GLN A 229 -4.10 17.29 16.02
C GLN A 229 -2.95 16.84 15.13
N VAL A 230 -1.72 16.96 15.64
CA VAL A 230 -0.52 16.47 14.93
C VAL A 230 -0.38 14.96 15.13
N THR A 231 0.02 14.28 14.06
CA THR A 231 0.28 12.85 14.06
C THR A 231 1.53 12.54 14.88
N LYS A 232 1.38 11.67 15.89
CA LYS A 232 2.47 11.31 16.81
C LYS A 232 3.08 9.94 16.53
N SER A 233 2.35 9.05 15.88
CA SER A 233 2.83 7.70 15.58
C SER A 233 3.77 7.73 14.38
N ASP A 234 4.87 6.97 14.45
CA ASP A 234 5.84 6.88 13.37
C ASP A 234 5.19 6.45 12.05
N SER A 235 4.33 5.42 12.05
CA SER A 235 3.63 4.99 10.84
C SER A 235 2.74 6.09 10.22
N GLY A 236 2.15 6.94 11.06
CA GLY A 236 1.35 8.06 10.57
C GLY A 236 2.22 9.19 10.01
N ILE A 237 3.34 9.48 10.68
CA ILE A 237 4.33 10.46 10.21
C ILE A 237 4.92 10.00 8.88
N VAL A 238 5.30 8.74 8.73
CA VAL A 238 5.83 8.19 7.46
C VAL A 238 4.82 8.30 6.35
N SER A 239 3.55 7.99 6.60
CA SER A 239 2.51 8.12 5.56
C SER A 239 2.44 9.57 5.05
N LYS A 240 2.46 10.54 5.96
CA LYS A 240 2.44 11.97 5.62
C LYS A 240 3.74 12.48 5.00
N TRP A 241 4.87 11.95 5.44
CA TRP A 241 6.18 12.30 4.90
C TRP A 241 6.35 11.84 3.46
N LEU A 242 5.98 10.59 3.16
CA LEU A 242 6.06 10.05 1.81
C LEU A 242 5.07 10.74 0.86
N GLU A 243 3.85 11.03 1.33
CA GLU A 243 2.86 11.83 0.58
C GLU A 243 3.43 13.22 0.25
N LEU A 244 4.07 13.89 1.23
CA LEU A 244 4.67 15.20 1.03
C LEU A 244 5.84 15.19 0.04
N LEU A 245 6.69 14.14 0.09
CA LEU A 245 7.78 13.98 -0.87
C LEU A 245 7.30 13.67 -2.29
N GLU A 246 6.14 13.02 -2.44
CA GLU A 246 5.55 12.73 -3.74
C GLU A 246 4.84 13.97 -4.33
N GLU A 247 4.17 14.76 -3.50
CA GLU A 247 3.35 15.90 -3.94
C GLU A 247 4.13 17.22 -4.03
N ASN A 248 5.25 17.35 -3.33
CA ASN A 248 6.02 18.60 -3.24
C ASN A 248 7.47 18.40 -3.71
N GLU A 249 7.71 18.73 -4.97
CA GLU A 249 9.04 18.61 -5.61
C GLU A 249 10.11 19.43 -4.90
N ASP A 250 9.79 20.62 -4.36
CA ASP A 250 10.74 21.47 -3.65
C ASP A 250 11.21 20.83 -2.34
N ILE A 251 10.27 20.24 -1.58
CA ILE A 251 10.58 19.52 -0.35
C ILE A 251 11.40 18.27 -0.67
N ALA A 252 11.04 17.54 -1.74
CA ALA A 252 11.78 16.37 -2.18
C ALA A 252 13.22 16.70 -2.61
N ALA A 253 13.41 17.78 -3.37
CA ALA A 253 14.73 18.25 -3.78
C ALA A 253 15.59 18.64 -2.57
N ARG A 254 15.05 19.47 -1.66
CA ARG A 254 15.77 19.86 -0.43
C ARG A 254 16.12 18.67 0.46
N TRP A 255 15.23 17.68 0.54
CA TRP A 255 15.51 16.47 1.28
C TRP A 255 16.64 15.66 0.64
N LYS A 256 16.64 15.56 -0.69
CA LYS A 256 17.71 14.91 -1.44
C LYS A 256 19.06 15.60 -1.21
N ASP A 257 19.11 16.92 -1.29
CA ASP A 257 20.34 17.69 -1.02
C ASP A 257 20.87 17.42 0.40
N MET A 258 19.97 17.37 1.41
CA MET A 258 20.33 17.04 2.79
C MET A 258 20.90 15.61 2.96
N GLN A 259 20.48 14.67 2.11
CA GLN A 259 21.02 13.31 2.10
C GLN A 259 22.38 13.24 1.41
N ASP A 260 22.59 14.01 0.34
CA ASP A 260 23.83 14.04 -0.43
C ASP A 260 24.99 14.70 0.36
N GLU A 261 24.70 15.75 1.15
CA GLU A 261 25.69 16.39 2.04
C GLU A 261 26.17 15.46 3.16
N GLU A 262 25.32 14.56 3.65
CA GLU A 262 25.67 13.60 4.70
C GLU A 262 26.49 12.40 4.19
N GLY A 263 26.43 12.16 2.87
CA GLY A 263 27.17 11.09 2.20
C GLY A 263 28.60 11.46 1.80
N GLN A 264 29.01 12.73 1.91
CA GLN A 264 30.40 13.11 1.68
C GLN A 264 31.25 12.75 2.91
N PRO A 265 32.15 11.73 2.81
CA PRO A 265 33.12 11.52 3.87
C PRO A 265 33.92 12.80 4.02
N ALA A 266 34.05 13.30 5.25
CA ALA A 266 34.96 14.40 5.53
C ALA A 266 36.31 14.06 4.90
N GLU A 267 36.69 14.77 3.84
CA GLU A 267 38.05 14.73 3.34
C GLU A 267 38.92 15.09 4.55
N GLU A 268 39.65 14.10 5.06
CA GLU A 268 40.69 14.27 6.07
C GLU A 268 41.68 15.28 5.51
N ASP A 269 41.49 16.52 5.93
CA ASP A 269 42.33 17.66 5.61
C ASP A 269 43.75 17.37 6.09
N GLY A 270 44.63 17.20 5.12
CA GLY A 270 46.08 17.40 5.17
C GLY A 270 46.77 17.15 6.50
N ALA A 271 47.16 15.90 6.76
CA ALA A 271 48.36 15.66 7.56
C ALA A 271 49.57 16.21 6.77
N GLU A 272 49.96 17.46 7.09
CA GLU A 272 51.22 18.05 6.64
C GLU A 272 52.39 17.08 6.98
N PRO A 273 53.19 16.66 5.99
CA PRO A 273 54.43 15.96 6.29
C PRO A 273 55.40 16.96 6.92
N MET A 274 55.59 16.86 8.24
CA MET A 274 56.68 17.53 8.95
C MET A 274 58.01 17.10 8.35
N ASP A 275 58.61 18.02 7.59
CA ASP A 275 59.95 17.97 7.04
C ASP A 275 60.97 17.92 8.19
N VAL A 276 61.49 16.73 8.47
CA VAL A 276 62.59 16.55 9.41
C VAL A 276 63.89 16.82 8.67
N GLY A 277 64.34 18.07 8.75
CA GLY A 277 65.66 18.48 8.25
C GLY A 277 66.79 17.71 8.96
N PRO A 278 67.88 17.38 8.25
CA PRO A 278 69.02 16.71 8.86
C PRO A 278 69.88 17.73 9.61
N ASP A 279 69.89 17.62 10.94
CA ASP A 279 70.89 18.29 11.78
C ASP A 279 72.20 17.53 11.67
N GLY A 280 73.12 18.09 10.88
CA GLY A 280 74.53 17.76 10.93
C GLY A 280 75.21 18.67 11.93
N SER A 281 75.87 18.08 12.92
CA SER A 281 76.92 18.74 13.70
C SER A 281 78.00 17.72 14.09
N GLU A 282 79.23 18.21 13.94
CA GLU A 282 80.54 17.57 14.05
C GLU A 282 80.88 16.88 15.39
#